data_AF-A0A1G2G5U6-F1
#
_entry.id   AF-A0A1G2G5U6-F1
#
_cell.length_a   1.000
_cell.length_b   1.000
_cell.length_c   1.000
_cell.angle_alpha   90.00
_cell.angle_beta   90.00
_cell.angle_gamma   90.00
#
_symmetry.space_group_name_H-M   'P 1'
#
loop_
_entity.id
_entity.type
_entity.pdbx_description
1 polymer ?
#
loop_
_entity_poly.entity_id
_entity_poly.type
_entity_poly.pdbx_seq_one_letter_code
_entity_poly.pdbx_strand_id
1 'polypeptide(L)'
;MNIYYKNKGTALFLTGVIISIALAVGIGVSTISFRELRITRTILPSFQAFYAADAGVECAYYWDDQDPSLSKYGPTQTSSFSIACLGNNNAVTYSMSGSGARIYTFDTMDLDNGTCVDVTVRVRENVTDTDGNLFSRCLRIDSFGGNACGGSSSVKVQRGLLWKDPVECPDTF
;
A
#
# COMPACT_ATOMS: atom_id res chain seq x y z
N MET A 1 -69.68 37.05 -12.09
CA MET A 1 -68.52 36.29 -12.60
C MET A 1 -67.92 35.56 -11.40
N ASN A 2 -68.23 34.27 -11.22
CA ASN A 2 -67.29 33.14 -11.35
C ASN A 2 -65.94 33.44 -10.68
N ILE A 3 -65.39 32.67 -9.73
CA ILE A 3 -65.31 31.21 -9.62
C ILE A 3 -65.13 30.83 -8.12
N TYR A 4 -65.96 29.94 -7.56
CA TYR A 4 -65.72 29.36 -6.23
C TYR A 4 -65.00 28.01 -6.37
N TYR A 5 -63.72 27.95 -6.05
CA TYR A 5 -62.94 26.70 -6.03
C TYR A 5 -63.22 25.90 -4.75
N LYS A 6 -64.08 24.89 -4.86
CA LYS A 6 -64.34 23.88 -3.82
C LYS A 6 -63.30 22.74 -3.90
N ASN A 7 -62.04 23.03 -3.61
CA ASN A 7 -60.92 22.08 -3.68
C ASN A 7 -59.97 22.18 -2.46
N LYS A 8 -60.49 22.04 -1.24
CA LYS A 8 -59.66 22.13 -0.01
C LYS A 8 -58.82 20.87 0.28
N GLY A 9 -59.13 19.72 -0.35
CA GLY A 9 -58.42 18.46 -0.12
C GLY A 9 -57.22 18.20 -1.05
N THR A 10 -57.21 18.77 -2.27
CA THR A 10 -56.15 18.53 -3.26
C THR A 10 -54.83 19.18 -2.87
N ALA A 11 -54.87 20.35 -2.23
CA ALA A 11 -53.67 21.03 -1.72
C ALA A 11 -52.97 20.23 -0.61
N LEU A 12 -53.75 19.60 0.29
CA LEU A 12 -53.21 18.76 1.37
C LEU A 12 -52.53 17.49 0.81
N PHE A 13 -53.17 16.84 -0.16
CA PHE A 13 -52.60 15.68 -0.83
C PHE A 13 -51.29 16.02 -1.57
N LEU A 14 -51.27 17.10 -2.33
CA LEU A 14 -50.07 17.57 -3.03
C LEU A 14 -48.93 17.88 -2.05
N THR A 15 -49.23 18.54 -0.94
CA THR A 15 -48.26 18.84 0.12
C THR A 15 -47.68 17.56 0.73
N GLY A 16 -48.53 16.56 1.00
CA GLY A 16 -48.09 15.26 1.52
C GLY A 16 -47.17 14.50 0.56
N VAL A 17 -47.45 14.54 -0.74
CA VAL A 17 -46.57 13.94 -1.77
C VAL A 17 -45.23 14.67 -1.85
N ILE A 18 -45.22 16.00 -1.80
CA ILE A 18 -43.97 16.77 -1.82
C ILE A 18 -43.13 16.47 -0.56
N ILE A 19 -43.77 16.41 0.62
CA ILE A 19 -43.09 16.06 1.87
C ILE A 19 -42.53 14.64 1.82
N SER A 20 -43.28 13.66 1.29
CA SER A 20 -42.79 12.27 1.22
C SER A 20 -41.61 12.12 0.28
N ILE A 21 -41.61 12.81 -0.86
CA ILE A 21 -40.46 12.85 -1.79
C ILE A 21 -39.26 13.52 -1.11
N ALA A 22 -39.46 14.68 -0.47
CA ALA A 22 -38.38 15.38 0.23
C ALA A 22 -37.79 14.53 1.37
N LEU A 23 -38.63 13.82 2.12
CA LEU A 23 -38.19 12.91 3.18
C LEU A 23 -37.42 11.71 2.63
N ALA A 24 -37.88 11.13 1.52
CA ALA A 24 -37.20 10.02 0.85
C ALA A 24 -35.80 10.43 0.37
N VAL A 25 -35.67 11.62 -0.22
CA VAL A 25 -34.36 12.18 -0.62
C VAL A 25 -33.48 12.44 0.61
N GLY A 26 -34.02 13.05 1.66
CA GLY A 26 -33.27 13.32 2.90
C GLY A 26 -32.73 12.07 3.57
N ILE A 27 -33.54 11.01 3.64
CA ILE A 27 -33.12 9.69 4.16
C ILE A 27 -32.05 9.09 3.23
N GLY A 28 -32.27 9.15 1.92
CA GLY A 28 -31.30 8.66 0.92
C GLY A 28 -29.91 9.28 1.11
N VAL A 29 -29.83 10.61 1.14
CA VAL A 29 -28.56 11.33 1.37
C VAL A 29 -27.94 10.98 2.72
N SER A 30 -28.73 10.96 3.79
CA SER A 30 -28.24 10.63 5.13
C SER A 30 -27.61 9.23 5.19
N THR A 31 -28.22 8.24 4.54
CA THR A 31 -27.67 6.87 4.50
C THR A 31 -26.35 6.78 3.75
N ILE A 32 -26.15 7.57 2.71
CA ILE A 32 -24.88 7.65 1.97
C ILE A 32 -23.81 8.24 2.88
N SER A 33 -24.09 9.38 3.52
CA SER A 33 -23.15 10.03 4.45
C SER A 33 -22.72 9.10 5.60
N PHE A 34 -23.65 8.33 6.19
CA PHE A 34 -23.29 7.35 7.23
C PHE A 34 -22.35 6.24 6.73
N ARG A 35 -22.49 5.81 5.46
CA ARG A 35 -21.60 4.81 4.86
C ARG A 35 -20.21 5.40 4.60
N GLU A 36 -20.13 6.62 4.08
CA GLU A 36 -18.86 7.31 3.82
C GLU A 36 -18.05 7.54 5.12
N LEU A 37 -18.71 7.92 6.20
CA LEU A 37 -18.07 8.06 7.53
C LEU A 37 -17.46 6.74 8.01
N ARG A 38 -18.10 5.60 7.72
CA ARG A 38 -17.57 4.29 8.06
C ARG A 38 -16.33 3.94 7.24
N ILE A 39 -16.31 4.27 5.94
CA ILE A 39 -15.17 4.03 5.05
C ILE A 39 -13.99 4.91 5.44
N THR A 40 -14.25 6.17 5.82
CA THR A 40 -13.18 7.12 6.21
C THR A 40 -12.33 6.58 7.37
N ARG A 41 -12.91 5.79 8.27
CA ARG A 41 -12.20 5.14 9.38
C ARG A 41 -11.14 4.12 8.94
N THR A 42 -11.23 3.57 7.74
CA THR A 42 -10.26 2.60 7.21
C THR A 42 -9.29 3.22 6.19
N ILE A 43 -9.66 4.37 5.61
CA ILE A 43 -8.83 5.09 4.64
C ILE A 43 -7.55 5.62 5.29
N LEU A 44 -7.65 6.31 6.44
CA LEU A 44 -6.46 6.90 7.08
C LEU A 44 -5.40 5.85 7.47
N PRO A 45 -5.75 4.74 8.14
CA PRO A 45 -4.81 3.63 8.36
C PRO A 45 -4.22 3.05 7.08
N SER A 46 -5.00 3.02 5.99
CA SER A 46 -4.51 2.55 4.69
C SER A 46 -3.46 3.48 4.10
N PHE A 47 -3.67 4.80 4.16
CA PHE A 47 -2.68 5.77 3.69
C PHE A 47 -1.39 5.72 4.51
N GLN A 48 -1.50 5.58 5.82
CA GLN A 48 -0.34 5.41 6.70
C GLN A 48 0.47 4.15 6.34
N ALA A 49 -0.21 3.02 6.14
CA ALA A 49 0.41 1.78 5.71
C ALA A 49 1.05 1.88 4.31
N PHE A 50 0.40 2.54 3.35
CA PHE A 50 0.99 2.78 2.03
C PHE A 50 2.22 3.68 2.08
N TYR A 51 2.15 4.76 2.86
CA TYR A 51 3.28 5.67 3.02
C TYR A 51 4.49 4.97 3.65
N ALA A 52 4.27 4.13 4.66
CA ALA A 52 5.34 3.32 5.26
C ALA A 52 5.93 2.32 4.25
N ALA A 53 5.08 1.66 3.45
CA ALA A 53 5.54 0.77 2.39
C ALA A 53 6.40 1.50 1.34
N ASP A 54 5.98 2.69 0.92
CA ASP A 54 6.69 3.49 -0.08
C ASP A 54 8.07 3.91 0.43
N ALA A 55 8.13 4.41 1.67
CA ALA A 55 9.37 4.73 2.35
C ALA A 55 10.34 3.54 2.45
N GLY A 56 9.82 2.32 2.64
CA GLY A 56 10.62 1.10 2.63
C GLY A 56 11.16 0.72 1.25
N VAL A 57 10.36 0.89 0.18
CA VAL A 57 10.83 0.69 -1.20
C VAL A 57 11.95 1.66 -1.51
N GLU A 58 11.76 2.95 -1.23
CA GLU A 58 12.77 3.98 -1.48
C GLU A 58 14.04 3.76 -0.66
N CYS A 59 13.93 3.30 0.60
CA CYS A 59 15.10 2.91 1.39
C CYS A 59 15.88 1.78 0.72
N ALA A 60 15.19 0.70 0.31
CA ALA A 60 15.86 -0.42 -0.35
C ALA A 60 16.47 -0.01 -1.68
N TYR A 61 15.72 0.73 -2.51
CA TYR A 61 16.15 1.17 -3.83
C TYR A 61 17.32 2.15 -3.77
N TYR A 62 17.36 3.05 -2.78
CA TYR A 62 18.46 4.00 -2.60
C TYR A 62 19.82 3.32 -2.45
N TRP A 63 19.85 2.18 -1.76
CA TRP A 63 21.08 1.39 -1.56
C TRP A 63 21.37 0.43 -2.71
N ASP A 64 20.48 0.38 -3.71
CA ASP A 64 20.74 -0.28 -4.95
C ASP A 64 21.41 0.65 -5.96
N ASP A 65 22.72 0.50 -6.14
CA ASP A 65 23.44 1.27 -7.15
C ASP A 65 23.32 0.62 -8.54
N GLN A 66 23.36 1.46 -9.58
CA GLN A 66 23.37 1.03 -10.97
C GLN A 66 24.64 0.24 -11.31
N ASP A 67 25.77 0.52 -10.66
CA ASP A 67 26.97 -0.31 -10.75
C ASP A 67 26.83 -1.50 -9.78
N PRO A 68 26.79 -2.75 -10.29
CA PRO A 68 26.68 -3.94 -9.46
C PRO A 68 27.81 -4.07 -8.43
N SER A 69 28.98 -3.47 -8.68
CA SER A 69 30.13 -3.50 -7.77
C SER A 69 30.01 -2.52 -6.59
N LEU A 70 29.15 -1.50 -6.72
CA LEU A 70 28.87 -0.51 -5.69
C LEU A 70 27.53 -0.76 -4.98
N SER A 71 26.62 -1.49 -5.63
CA SER A 71 25.34 -1.89 -5.02
C SER A 71 25.58 -2.69 -3.75
N LYS A 72 24.88 -2.32 -2.67
CA LYS A 72 24.86 -3.11 -1.43
C LYS A 72 24.22 -4.48 -1.63
N TYR A 73 23.53 -4.69 -2.75
CA TYR A 73 22.95 -5.99 -3.13
C TYR A 73 23.71 -6.67 -4.28
N GLY A 74 24.93 -6.21 -4.56
CA GLY A 74 25.82 -6.71 -5.61
C GLY A 74 26.37 -8.14 -5.37
N PRO A 75 26.98 -8.77 -6.39
CA PRO A 75 27.46 -10.17 -6.37
C PRO A 75 28.43 -10.49 -5.23
N THR A 76 29.14 -9.46 -4.76
CA THR A 76 30.14 -9.58 -3.70
C THR A 76 29.54 -9.55 -2.31
N GLN A 77 28.30 -9.09 -2.14
CA GLN A 77 27.64 -9.04 -0.84
C GLN A 77 27.08 -10.43 -0.48
N THR A 78 27.76 -11.10 0.45
CA THR A 78 27.45 -12.49 0.87
C THR A 78 27.25 -12.62 2.38
N SER A 79 27.09 -11.50 3.08
CA SER A 79 26.92 -11.44 4.53
C SER A 79 25.90 -10.36 4.92
N SER A 80 25.38 -10.44 6.14
CA SER A 80 24.53 -9.41 6.73
C SER A 80 25.32 -8.11 6.94
N PHE A 81 24.64 -6.97 6.80
CA PHE A 81 25.22 -5.64 6.93
C PHE A 81 24.21 -4.68 7.56
N SER A 82 24.61 -3.42 7.75
CA SER A 82 23.70 -2.37 8.17
C SER A 82 23.66 -1.25 7.13
N ILE A 83 22.48 -0.70 6.92
CA ILE A 83 22.23 0.46 6.06
C ILE A 83 21.63 1.59 6.89
N ALA A 84 21.89 2.82 6.47
CA ALA A 84 21.24 3.98 7.06
C ALA A 84 20.00 4.33 6.23
N CYS A 85 18.81 4.29 6.84
CA CYS A 85 17.61 4.88 6.25
C CYS A 85 16.57 5.21 7.32
N LEU A 86 15.64 6.12 7.00
CA LEU A 86 14.63 6.62 7.94
C LEU A 86 15.25 7.17 9.25
N GLY A 87 16.44 7.79 9.14
CA GLY A 87 17.16 8.37 10.27
C GLY A 87 17.85 7.37 11.21
N ASN A 88 17.74 6.07 10.96
CA ASN A 88 18.31 5.01 11.79
C ASN A 88 19.23 4.07 10.98
N ASN A 89 20.08 3.33 11.69
CA ASN A 89 20.85 2.24 11.10
C ASN A 89 20.04 0.94 11.25
N ASN A 90 19.56 0.41 10.12
CA ASN A 90 18.76 -0.80 10.06
C ASN A 90 19.67 -1.98 9.71
N ALA A 91 19.48 -3.11 10.40
CA ALA A 91 20.19 -4.33 10.06
C ALA A 91 19.51 -5.02 8.87
N VAL A 92 20.33 -5.55 7.98
CA VAL A 92 19.91 -6.29 6.80
C VAL A 92 20.51 -7.68 6.89
N THR A 93 19.63 -8.67 7.04
CA THR A 93 19.99 -10.07 7.12
C THR A 93 20.10 -10.66 5.72
N TYR A 94 21.24 -11.29 5.43
CA TYR A 94 21.47 -12.00 4.17
C TYR A 94 21.09 -13.47 4.26
N SER A 95 20.45 -13.97 3.21
CA SER A 95 20.26 -15.40 2.99
C SER A 95 20.30 -15.74 1.50
N MET A 96 20.57 -17.00 1.17
CA MET A 96 20.46 -17.52 -0.20
C MET A 96 19.27 -18.47 -0.31
N SER A 97 18.47 -18.29 -1.35
CA SER A 97 17.49 -19.28 -1.80
C SER A 97 18.19 -20.45 -2.48
N GLY A 98 17.61 -21.66 -2.39
CA GLY A 98 18.10 -22.85 -3.11
C GLY A 98 18.12 -22.69 -4.63
N SER A 99 17.46 -21.66 -5.16
CA SER A 99 17.42 -21.27 -6.57
C SER A 99 18.51 -20.27 -6.97
N GLY A 100 19.47 -19.96 -6.10
CA GLY A 100 20.57 -19.02 -6.37
C GLY A 100 20.20 -17.53 -6.28
N ALA A 101 18.98 -17.21 -5.81
CA ALA A 101 18.61 -15.83 -5.48
C ALA A 101 19.18 -15.43 -4.10
N ARG A 102 19.73 -14.23 -4.03
CA ARG A 102 20.15 -13.59 -2.78
C ARG A 102 18.96 -12.83 -2.22
N ILE A 103 18.66 -13.06 -0.95
CA ILE A 103 17.55 -12.46 -0.24
C ILE A 103 18.13 -11.62 0.89
N TYR A 104 17.77 -10.34 0.90
CA TYR A 104 18.14 -9.39 1.92
C TYR A 104 16.86 -8.96 2.65
N THR A 105 16.75 -9.34 3.92
CA THR A 105 15.58 -9.02 4.75
C THR A 105 15.98 -7.97 5.76
N PHE A 106 15.23 -6.89 5.81
CA PHE A 106 15.47 -5.79 6.72
C PHE A 106 14.76 -6.10 8.01
N ASP A 107 15.37 -5.76 9.14
CA ASP A 107 14.62 -5.72 10.40
C ASP A 107 13.44 -4.76 10.26
N THR A 108 12.33 -5.07 10.93
CA THR A 108 11.13 -4.21 10.91
C THR A 108 11.53 -2.78 11.28
N MET A 109 11.33 -1.85 10.35
CA MET A 109 11.71 -0.45 10.53
C MET A 109 10.53 0.33 11.07
N ASP A 110 10.65 0.86 12.28
CA ASP A 110 9.63 1.72 12.88
C ASP A 110 9.81 3.17 12.41
N LEU A 111 8.70 3.80 12.03
CA LEU A 111 8.63 5.23 11.67
C LEU A 111 8.14 6.03 12.89
N ASP A 112 8.54 7.30 12.96
CA ASP A 112 8.21 8.22 14.07
C ASP A 112 6.70 8.38 14.33
N ASN A 113 5.87 8.08 13.34
CA ASN A 113 4.40 8.16 13.42
C ASN A 113 3.74 6.89 14.00
N GLY A 114 4.51 5.90 14.47
CA GLY A 114 4.01 4.63 15.03
C GLY A 114 3.60 3.59 13.98
N THR A 115 3.91 3.86 12.71
CA THR A 115 3.83 2.88 11.62
C THR A 115 5.15 2.12 11.50
N CYS A 116 5.16 1.01 10.78
CA CYS A 116 6.41 0.31 10.46
C CYS A 116 6.34 -0.27 9.06
N VAL A 117 7.50 -0.74 8.61
CA VAL A 117 7.65 -1.38 7.33
C VAL A 117 8.57 -2.57 7.41
N ASP A 118 8.17 -3.64 6.74
CA ASP A 118 8.97 -4.84 6.52
C ASP A 118 9.41 -4.87 5.06
N VAL A 119 10.73 -4.90 4.83
CA VAL A 119 11.29 -4.86 3.48
C VAL A 119 12.10 -6.12 3.20
N THR A 120 11.88 -6.71 2.02
CA THR A 120 12.65 -7.83 1.51
C THR A 120 13.09 -7.55 0.09
N VAL A 121 14.38 -7.63 -0.15
CA VAL A 121 14.99 -7.45 -1.46
C VAL A 121 15.46 -8.81 -1.96
N ARG A 122 15.10 -9.16 -3.20
CA ARG A 122 15.58 -10.36 -3.90
C ARG A 122 16.38 -9.95 -5.12
N VAL A 123 17.59 -10.50 -5.23
CA VAL A 123 18.48 -10.26 -6.36
C VAL A 123 18.94 -11.58 -6.95
N ARG A 124 18.82 -11.71 -8.27
CA ARG A 124 19.40 -12.83 -9.01
C ARG A 124 20.13 -12.29 -10.24
N GLU A 125 21.25 -12.91 -10.56
CA GLU A 125 22.05 -12.62 -11.76
C GLU A 125 21.90 -13.75 -12.77
N ASN A 126 22.14 -13.45 -14.05
CA ASN A 126 22.11 -14.42 -15.14
C ASN A 126 20.80 -15.23 -15.17
N VAL A 127 19.66 -14.53 -15.11
CA VAL A 127 18.33 -15.15 -15.13
C VAL A 127 17.92 -15.36 -16.58
N THR A 128 17.53 -16.59 -16.93
CA THR A 128 16.97 -16.88 -18.26
C THR A 128 15.46 -16.91 -18.20
N ASP A 129 14.79 -16.22 -19.12
CA ASP A 129 13.34 -16.29 -19.28
C ASP A 129 12.88 -17.61 -19.93
N THR A 130 11.56 -17.88 -19.89
CA THR A 130 10.92 -18.97 -20.65
C THR A 130 11.15 -18.87 -22.16
N ASP A 131 11.37 -17.66 -22.67
CA ASP A 131 11.67 -17.41 -24.09
C ASP A 131 13.17 -17.51 -24.43
N GLY A 132 14.02 -17.83 -23.44
CA GLY A 132 15.48 -17.98 -23.63
C GLY A 132 16.26 -16.67 -23.55
N ASN A 133 15.62 -15.54 -23.21
CA ASN A 133 16.29 -14.26 -23.02
C ASN A 133 17.14 -14.28 -21.73
N LEU A 134 18.40 -13.85 -21.84
CA LEU A 134 19.32 -13.77 -20.70
C LEU A 134 19.29 -12.36 -20.09
N PHE A 135 18.91 -12.28 -18.82
CA PHE A 135 18.97 -11.06 -18.03
C PHE A 135 20.22 -11.05 -17.17
N SER A 136 21.00 -9.98 -17.29
CA SER A 136 22.24 -9.81 -16.51
C SER A 136 21.95 -9.75 -15.02
N ARG A 137 20.87 -9.05 -14.61
CA ARG A 137 20.49 -8.85 -13.22
C ARG A 137 18.99 -8.59 -13.11
N CYS A 138 18.38 -9.18 -12.08
CA CYS A 138 16.98 -8.97 -11.72
C CYS A 138 16.86 -8.58 -10.25
N LEU A 139 16.24 -7.43 -10.00
CA LEU A 139 15.93 -6.92 -8.67
C LEU A 139 14.42 -6.91 -8.42
N ARG A 140 14.03 -7.41 -7.26
CA ARG A 140 12.68 -7.32 -6.73
C ARG A 140 12.73 -6.81 -5.30
N ILE A 141 11.90 -5.82 -5.00
CA ILE A 141 11.75 -5.25 -3.66
C ILE A 141 10.29 -5.44 -3.26
N ASP A 142 10.07 -6.25 -2.23
CA ASP A 142 8.78 -6.36 -1.55
C ASP A 142 8.83 -5.49 -0.30
N SER A 143 7.90 -4.55 -0.16
CA SER A 143 7.79 -3.67 1.00
C SER A 143 6.38 -3.70 1.56
N PHE A 144 6.24 -4.03 2.84
CA PHE A 144 4.95 -4.14 3.51
C PHE A 144 4.87 -3.17 4.68
N GLY A 145 4.11 -2.09 4.50
CA GLY A 145 3.87 -1.09 5.54
C GLY A 145 2.65 -1.43 6.38
N GLY A 146 2.77 -1.27 7.70
CA GLY A 146 1.72 -1.46 8.69
C GLY A 146 1.38 -0.17 9.43
N ASN A 147 0.10 0.07 9.69
CA ASN A 147 -0.35 1.27 10.42
C ASN A 147 -0.04 1.26 11.92
N ALA A 148 0.36 0.12 12.49
CA ALA A 148 0.62 -0.05 13.91
C ALA A 148 1.52 -1.26 14.16
N CYS A 149 2.63 -1.04 14.86
CA CYS A 149 3.67 -2.04 15.03
C CYS A 149 3.91 -2.31 16.52
N GLY A 150 3.94 -3.59 16.90
CA GLY A 150 4.00 -4.04 18.30
C GLY A 150 2.75 -3.78 19.16
N GLY A 151 1.79 -2.95 18.73
CA GLY A 151 0.61 -2.54 19.53
C GLY A 151 -0.73 -3.23 19.21
N SER A 152 -1.65 -3.16 20.16
CA SER A 152 -3.06 -3.59 20.05
C SER A 152 -3.94 -2.50 19.40
N SER A 153 -3.65 -2.08 18.17
CA SER A 153 -4.59 -1.25 17.43
C SER A 153 -5.85 -2.05 17.11
N SER A 154 -7.03 -1.47 17.36
CA SER A 154 -8.34 -2.10 17.09
C SER A 154 -8.57 -2.35 15.59
N VAL A 155 -7.85 -1.63 14.73
CA VAL A 155 -7.84 -1.81 13.27
C VAL A 155 -6.38 -1.88 12.81
N LYS A 156 -5.94 -3.09 12.45
CA LYS A 156 -4.64 -3.33 11.81
C LYS A 156 -4.84 -3.36 10.30
N VAL A 157 -4.10 -2.50 9.60
CA VAL A 157 -4.07 -2.42 8.14
C VAL A 157 -2.63 -2.55 7.70
N GLN A 158 -2.41 -3.44 6.75
CA GLN A 158 -1.15 -3.60 6.05
C GLN A 158 -1.37 -3.32 4.57
N ARG A 159 -0.40 -2.67 3.94
CA ARG A 159 -0.37 -2.40 2.50
C ARG A 159 1.01 -2.79 1.99
N GLY A 160 1.03 -3.49 0.86
CA GLY A 160 2.25 -3.94 0.21
C GLY A 160 2.49 -3.14 -1.07
N LEU A 161 3.75 -2.78 -1.30
CA LEU A 161 4.25 -2.32 -2.58
C LEU A 161 5.26 -3.34 -3.09
N LEU A 162 5.15 -3.63 -4.37
CA LEU A 162 6.03 -4.53 -5.08
C LEU A 162 6.72 -3.70 -6.15
N TRP A 163 8.01 -3.47 -5.97
CA TRP A 163 8.83 -2.87 -7.00
C TRP A 163 9.62 -3.96 -7.70
N LYS A 164 9.57 -3.92 -9.03
CA LYS A 164 10.29 -4.82 -9.93
C LYS A 164 10.94 -3.96 -10.99
N ASP A 165 12.10 -4.39 -11.45
CA ASP A 165 12.70 -3.80 -12.64
C ASP A 165 11.69 -3.82 -13.80
N PRO A 166 11.59 -2.74 -14.60
CA PRO A 166 10.70 -2.67 -15.75
C PRO A 166 11.10 -3.62 -16.89
N VAL A 167 12.29 -4.23 -16.79
CA VAL A 167 12.78 -5.28 -17.70
C VAL A 167 12.23 -6.62 -17.21
N GLU A 168 11.71 -7.43 -18.12
CA GLU A 168 10.90 -8.66 -17.98
C GLU A 168 11.53 -9.80 -17.15
N CYS A 169 11.96 -9.51 -15.91
CA CYS A 169 12.45 -10.52 -15.02
C CYS A 169 11.31 -11.46 -14.60
N PRO A 170 11.49 -12.79 -14.72
CA PRO A 170 10.42 -13.76 -14.47
C PRO A 170 9.92 -13.68 -13.02
N ASP A 171 8.64 -13.98 -12.77
CA ASP A 171 8.07 -13.86 -11.42
C ASP A 171 8.64 -14.84 -10.38
N THR A 172 9.40 -15.85 -10.82
CA THR A 172 9.79 -17.04 -10.06
C THR A 172 11.24 -17.02 -9.56
N PHE A 173 11.86 -15.85 -9.37
CA PHE A 173 13.21 -15.76 -8.79
C PHE A 173 13.29 -15.39 -7.30
#